data_AF-A0A6P7R246-F1
#
_entry.id   AF-A0A6P7R246-F1
#
_cell.length_a   1.000
_cell.length_b   1.000
_cell.length_c   1.000
_cell.angle_alpha   90.00
_cell.angle_beta   90.00
_cell.angle_gamma   90.00
#
_symmetry.space_group_name_H-M   'P 1'
#
loop_
_entity.id
_entity.type
_entity.pdbx_description
1 polymer ?
#
loop_
_entity_poly.entity_id
_entity_poly.type
_entity_poly.pdbx_seq_one_letter_code
_entity_poly.pdbx_strand_id
1 'polypeptide(L)'
;MRLLIFLGLLWSLVATLLGSKWPEPVFGRLASPGFPEKYADHQDRSWTLTAPPGYRLRLYFTHFDLELSYRCEYDFVKLSSGTKVLATLCGQESTDTEQAPGNDTFYSLGPSLKVTFHSDYSNEKPFTGFEAFYAAEDVDECRVSLGDSVPCDHYCHNYLGGYYCSCRAGYVLHQNKHTCSALCSGQVFTGRSGYLSSPEYPQPYPKLSSCTYSIRLEDGFSVILDFVESFDVETHPEAQCPYDSLKIQTDKGEYGPYCGKTLPPRIETDSHKVTITFATDESGNHTGWKIHYTSTARPCPDPTAPPNGSISPVQAKYVLKDRFSVFCKTGFELLQGSVPLKSFTAVCQKDGSWDRPMPECSSMVICY
;
A
#
# COMPACT_ATOMS: atom_id res chain seq x y z
N MET A 1 48.14 44.43 -31.11
CA MET A 1 47.37 45.54 -30.52
C MET A 1 45.90 45.17 -30.61
N ARG A 2 45.29 44.78 -29.46
CA ARG A 2 43.84 44.64 -29.20
C ARG A 2 43.09 43.56 -30.03
N LEU A 3 42.17 42.76 -29.52
CA LEU A 3 41.63 42.52 -28.17
C LEU A 3 40.84 41.21 -28.27
N LEU A 4 40.90 40.38 -27.22
CA LEU A 4 39.92 39.31 -26.98
C LEU A 4 38.49 39.88 -26.95
N ILE A 5 37.49 39.04 -27.22
CA ILE A 5 36.12 38.96 -26.67
C ILE A 5 35.21 38.40 -27.78
N PHE A 6 34.96 37.10 -27.78
CA PHE A 6 33.73 36.48 -28.32
C PHE A 6 33.61 35.05 -27.76
N LEU A 7 33.50 34.94 -26.44
CA LEU A 7 33.06 33.74 -25.74
C LEU A 7 32.40 34.18 -24.44
N GLY A 8 31.15 34.64 -24.54
CA GLY A 8 30.43 35.22 -23.42
C GLY A 8 29.12 35.84 -23.84
N LEU A 9 28.29 35.10 -24.58
CA LEU A 9 26.90 35.51 -24.89
C LEU A 9 25.96 34.34 -25.20
N LEU A 10 26.35 33.10 -24.89
CA LEU A 10 25.46 31.92 -24.94
C LEU A 10 25.28 31.22 -23.60
N TRP A 11 25.74 31.83 -22.49
CA TRP A 11 25.55 31.32 -21.12
C TRP A 11 24.63 32.21 -20.27
N SER A 12 23.91 33.17 -20.88
CA SER A 12 22.98 34.04 -20.16
C SER A 12 21.52 33.90 -20.59
N LEU A 13 21.15 32.85 -21.35
CA LEU A 13 19.76 32.58 -21.75
C LEU A 13 19.22 31.20 -21.38
N VAL A 14 19.93 30.40 -20.57
CA VAL A 14 19.50 29.05 -20.15
C VAL A 14 19.46 28.90 -18.62
N ALA A 15 19.17 29.97 -17.88
CA ALA A 15 19.07 29.94 -16.41
C ALA A 15 17.76 30.52 -15.85
N THR A 16 16.69 30.64 -16.66
CA THR A 16 15.38 31.13 -16.20
C THR A 16 14.22 30.20 -16.53
N LEU A 17 14.46 28.90 -16.62
CA LEU A 17 13.39 27.89 -16.71
C LEU A 17 13.66 26.83 -15.64
N LEU A 18 12.72 26.70 -14.69
CA LEU A 18 12.69 25.80 -13.52
C LEU A 18 13.33 26.29 -12.21
N GLY A 19 13.18 27.58 -11.89
CA GLY A 19 13.08 27.97 -10.47
C GLY A 19 11.62 27.82 -10.05
N SER A 20 11.29 26.88 -9.18
CA SER A 20 9.98 26.84 -8.51
C SER A 20 9.77 28.17 -7.77
N LYS A 21 9.04 29.10 -8.38
CA LYS A 21 8.72 30.38 -7.75
C LYS A 21 7.79 30.06 -6.58
N TRP A 22 8.27 30.26 -5.35
CA TRP A 22 7.46 30.12 -4.15
C TRP A 22 6.19 30.97 -4.26
N PRO A 23 5.04 30.52 -3.74
CA PRO A 23 3.82 31.30 -3.77
C PRO A 23 4.06 32.65 -3.09
N GLU A 24 3.59 33.74 -3.70
CA GLU A 24 3.65 35.05 -3.07
C GLU A 24 2.72 35.06 -1.84
N PRO A 25 3.17 35.63 -0.71
CA PRO A 25 2.37 35.63 0.51
C PRO A 25 1.10 36.44 0.31
N VAL A 26 -0.05 35.83 0.58
CA VAL A 26 -1.36 36.49 0.53
C VAL A 26 -1.79 36.87 1.94
N PHE A 27 -1.86 38.17 2.21
CA PHE A 27 -2.39 38.71 3.46
C PHE A 27 -2.93 40.11 3.21
N GLY A 28 -3.80 40.59 4.08
CA GLY A 28 -4.34 41.92 3.95
C GLY A 28 -5.27 42.34 5.07
N ARG A 29 -5.78 43.55 4.91
CA ARG A 29 -6.71 44.21 5.84
C ARG A 29 -7.98 44.59 5.10
N LEU A 30 -9.13 44.32 5.71
CA LEU A 30 -10.45 44.76 5.27
C LEU A 30 -11.05 45.64 6.36
N ALA A 31 -11.83 46.65 5.96
CA ALA A 31 -12.56 47.47 6.91
C ALA A 31 -13.86 47.98 6.28
N SER A 32 -14.83 48.31 7.12
CA SER A 32 -16.04 49.03 6.70
C SER A 32 -15.69 50.39 6.06
N PRO A 33 -16.48 50.89 5.11
CA PRO A 33 -16.22 52.19 4.50
C PRO A 33 -16.27 53.32 5.54
N GLY A 34 -15.19 54.08 5.64
CA GLY A 34 -15.08 55.19 6.60
C GLY A 34 -14.39 54.84 7.92
N PHE A 35 -14.10 53.57 8.19
CA PHE A 35 -13.43 53.13 9.42
C PHE A 35 -12.14 53.94 9.70
N PRO A 36 -11.91 54.45 10.94
CA PRO A 36 -12.62 54.12 12.19
C PRO A 36 -13.89 54.95 12.47
N GLU A 37 -14.29 55.85 11.55
CA GLU A 37 -15.54 56.60 11.69
C GLU A 37 -16.76 55.71 11.43
N LYS A 38 -17.95 56.22 11.75
CA LYS A 38 -19.21 55.51 11.48
C LYS A 38 -19.37 55.19 9.99
N TYR A 39 -19.88 54.00 9.69
CA TYR A 39 -20.28 53.68 8.32
C TYR A 39 -21.60 54.39 7.96
N ALA A 40 -21.90 54.51 6.68
CA ALA A 40 -23.13 55.16 6.20
C ALA A 40 -24.18 54.11 5.81
N ASP A 41 -25.43 54.55 5.73
CA ASP A 41 -26.55 53.77 5.21
C ASP A 41 -26.35 53.45 3.72
N HIS A 42 -27.03 52.41 3.23
CA HIS A 42 -27.07 51.96 1.84
C HIS A 42 -25.71 51.61 1.22
N GLN A 43 -24.84 50.95 1.99
CA GLN A 43 -23.52 50.56 1.52
C GLN A 43 -23.43 49.05 1.26
N ASP A 44 -23.03 48.71 0.04
CA ASP A 44 -22.64 47.35 -0.31
C ASP A 44 -21.15 47.28 -0.65
N ARG A 45 -20.43 46.36 -0.01
CA ARG A 45 -19.05 46.04 -0.36
C ARG A 45 -18.87 44.54 -0.45
N SER A 46 -18.08 44.11 -1.42
CA SER A 46 -17.73 42.71 -1.56
C SER A 46 -16.26 42.56 -1.93
N TRP A 47 -15.57 41.69 -1.21
CA TRP A 47 -14.19 41.33 -1.44
C TRP A 47 -14.11 39.83 -1.72
N THR A 48 -13.49 39.46 -2.83
CA THR A 48 -13.16 38.06 -3.13
C THR A 48 -11.67 37.88 -2.92
N LEU A 49 -11.35 37.15 -1.86
CA LEU A 49 -10.00 36.81 -1.47
C LEU A 49 -9.65 35.45 -2.06
N THR A 50 -8.43 35.30 -2.56
CA THR A 50 -7.96 34.06 -3.18
C THR A 50 -6.53 33.77 -2.76
N ALA A 51 -6.33 32.61 -2.14
CA ALA A 51 -5.02 32.07 -1.80
C ALA A 51 -4.48 31.17 -2.93
N PRO A 52 -3.17 30.87 -2.95
CA PRO A 52 -2.60 29.88 -3.86
C PRO A 52 -3.21 28.48 -3.66
N PRO A 53 -3.09 27.57 -4.65
CA PRO A 53 -3.46 26.16 -4.47
C PRO A 53 -2.71 25.54 -3.28
N GLY A 54 -3.39 24.69 -2.50
CA GLY A 54 -2.85 24.08 -1.27
C GLY A 54 -2.94 24.99 -0.03
N TYR A 55 -3.44 26.22 -0.17
CA TYR A 55 -3.64 27.14 0.94
C TYR A 55 -5.13 27.38 1.20
N ARG A 56 -5.44 27.73 2.45
CA ARG A 56 -6.73 28.29 2.87
C ARG A 56 -6.54 29.68 3.46
N LEU A 57 -7.62 30.44 3.57
CA LEU A 57 -7.63 31.77 4.15
C LEU A 57 -8.10 31.70 5.59
N ARG A 58 -7.28 32.26 6.49
CA ARG A 58 -7.62 32.54 7.87
C ARG A 58 -8.01 34.01 8.00
N LEU A 59 -9.18 34.29 8.54
CA LEU A 59 -9.69 35.65 8.78
C LEU A 59 -10.14 35.81 10.22
N TYR A 60 -9.81 36.95 10.82
CA TYR A 60 -10.26 37.35 12.17
C TYR A 60 -10.52 38.85 12.22
N PHE A 61 -11.28 39.29 13.21
CA PHE A 61 -11.66 40.69 13.41
C PHE A 61 -10.89 41.29 14.58
N THR A 62 -10.40 42.51 14.42
CA THR A 62 -9.80 43.32 15.49
C THR A 62 -10.79 44.33 16.06
N HIS A 63 -11.79 44.71 15.28
CA HIS A 63 -12.90 45.57 15.68
C HIS A 63 -14.18 45.13 15.00
N PHE A 64 -15.31 45.13 15.73
CA PHE A 64 -16.62 44.81 15.18
C PHE A 64 -17.74 45.49 15.98
N ASP A 65 -18.50 46.33 15.31
CA ASP A 65 -19.58 47.14 15.87
C ASP A 65 -20.59 47.48 14.77
N LEU A 66 -21.59 46.64 14.61
CA LEU A 66 -22.66 46.78 13.61
C LEU A 66 -24.03 46.87 14.30
N GLU A 67 -25.04 47.36 13.56
CA GLU A 67 -26.43 47.26 13.96
C GLU A 67 -26.84 45.80 14.23
N LEU A 68 -27.60 45.58 15.30
CA LEU A 68 -28.15 44.27 15.66
C LEU A 68 -29.57 44.14 15.12
N SER A 69 -29.84 43.07 14.37
CA SER A 69 -31.18 42.74 13.86
C SER A 69 -31.39 41.23 13.85
N TYR A 70 -32.64 40.77 13.88
CA TYR A 70 -32.95 39.34 13.90
C TYR A 70 -32.31 38.63 12.70
N ARG A 71 -31.46 37.64 12.97
CA ARG A 71 -30.66 36.90 11.97
C ARG A 71 -29.81 37.80 11.06
N CYS A 72 -29.43 38.98 11.53
CA CYS A 72 -28.65 39.97 10.79
C CYS A 72 -29.29 40.35 9.44
N GLU A 73 -30.60 40.62 9.45
CA GLU A 73 -31.39 40.98 8.26
C GLU A 73 -31.10 42.38 7.73
N TYR A 74 -30.81 43.33 8.63
CA TYR A 74 -30.48 44.73 8.27
C TYR A 74 -29.00 44.81 7.91
N ASP A 75 -28.14 45.20 8.85
CA ASP A 75 -26.70 45.29 8.61
C ASP A 75 -25.98 43.98 8.88
N PHE A 76 -25.06 43.59 7.99
CA PHE A 76 -24.29 42.35 8.19
C PHE A 76 -22.92 42.34 7.52
N VAL A 77 -22.04 41.50 8.08
CA VAL A 77 -20.86 40.96 7.39
C VAL A 77 -21.07 39.47 7.15
N LYS A 78 -21.12 39.06 5.88
CA LYS A 78 -21.33 37.67 5.47
C LYS A 78 -20.03 37.07 4.93
N LEU A 79 -19.64 35.93 5.48
CA LEU A 79 -18.49 35.15 5.05
C LEU A 79 -18.97 33.92 4.29
N SER A 80 -18.52 33.73 3.06
CA SER A 80 -18.84 32.55 2.26
C SER A 80 -17.63 31.96 1.54
N SER A 81 -17.60 30.64 1.43
CA SER A 81 -16.56 29.87 0.73
C SER A 81 -17.23 28.97 -0.29
N GLY A 82 -17.13 29.33 -1.57
CA GLY A 82 -17.91 28.68 -2.63
C GLY A 82 -19.42 28.86 -2.43
N THR A 83 -20.15 27.76 -2.33
CA THR A 83 -21.61 27.76 -2.10
C THR A 83 -22.00 27.73 -0.62
N LYS A 84 -21.04 27.55 0.29
CA LYS A 84 -21.29 27.47 1.73
C LYS A 84 -21.17 28.85 2.36
N VAL A 85 -22.20 29.25 3.10
CA VAL A 85 -22.13 30.39 4.02
C VAL A 85 -21.46 29.89 5.30
N LEU A 86 -20.34 30.51 5.66
CA LEU A 86 -19.57 30.16 6.85
C LEU A 86 -20.11 30.87 8.09
N ALA A 87 -20.43 32.16 7.96
CA ALA A 87 -20.99 32.97 9.02
C ALA A 87 -21.77 34.17 8.43
N THR A 88 -22.78 34.63 9.16
CA THR A 88 -23.42 35.94 8.94
C THR A 88 -23.36 36.68 10.28
N LEU A 89 -22.67 37.81 10.29
CA LEU A 89 -22.23 38.49 11.50
C LEU A 89 -22.89 39.87 11.61
N CYS A 90 -23.33 40.24 12.81
CA CYS A 90 -23.89 41.56 13.12
C CYS A 90 -23.85 41.82 14.65
N GLY A 91 -24.27 43.02 15.08
CA GLY A 91 -24.21 43.42 16.48
C GLY A 91 -22.79 43.66 17.00
N GLN A 92 -22.66 43.77 18.33
CA GLN A 92 -21.37 43.87 19.04
C GLN A 92 -21.03 42.57 19.79
N GLU A 93 -22.05 41.90 20.34
CA GLU A 93 -21.94 40.64 21.06
C GLU A 93 -22.94 39.62 20.49
N SER A 94 -22.61 38.33 20.55
CA SER A 94 -23.48 37.25 20.08
C SER A 94 -24.72 37.09 20.95
N THR A 95 -25.83 36.74 20.33
CA THR A 95 -27.11 36.44 20.99
C THR A 95 -27.51 34.97 20.73
N ASP A 96 -28.72 34.57 21.13
CA ASP A 96 -29.25 33.24 20.79
C ASP A 96 -29.50 33.05 19.28
N THR A 97 -29.65 34.14 18.52
CA THR A 97 -30.05 34.11 17.10
C THR A 97 -29.09 34.82 16.15
N GLU A 98 -28.18 35.65 16.68
CA GLU A 98 -27.19 36.42 15.94
C GLU A 98 -25.77 36.10 16.43
N GLN A 99 -24.79 36.29 15.55
CA GLN A 99 -23.38 36.04 15.84
C GLN A 99 -22.57 37.32 15.68
N ALA A 100 -21.83 37.71 16.71
CA ALA A 100 -20.70 38.62 16.58
C ALA A 100 -19.41 37.79 16.50
N PRO A 101 -18.37 38.24 15.78
CA PRO A 101 -17.16 37.44 15.58
C PRO A 101 -16.31 37.26 16.85
N GLY A 102 -16.34 38.19 17.80
CA GLY A 102 -15.50 38.14 19.00
C GLY A 102 -14.02 37.88 18.66
N ASN A 103 -13.43 36.86 19.31
CA ASN A 103 -12.07 36.39 19.04
C ASN A 103 -12.04 35.13 18.14
N ASP A 104 -13.16 34.79 17.51
CA ASP A 104 -13.23 33.61 16.65
C ASP A 104 -12.39 33.80 15.39
N THR A 105 -11.85 32.68 14.90
CA THR A 105 -11.09 32.64 13.66
C THR A 105 -11.86 31.85 12.62
N PHE A 106 -12.06 32.46 11.46
CA PHE A 106 -12.80 31.87 10.35
C PHE A 106 -11.82 31.32 9.30
N TYR A 107 -12.07 30.10 8.85
CA TYR A 107 -11.27 29.43 7.81
C TYR A 107 -12.12 29.18 6.57
N SER A 108 -11.58 29.44 5.38
CA SER A 108 -12.21 29.02 4.13
C SER A 108 -12.15 27.50 3.93
N LEU A 109 -13.12 26.95 3.18
CA LEU A 109 -13.21 25.51 2.83
C LEU A 109 -12.39 25.13 1.59
N GLY A 110 -11.40 25.96 1.26
CA GLY A 110 -10.60 25.91 0.03
C GLY A 110 -9.84 27.22 -0.14
N PRO A 111 -9.29 27.52 -1.33
CA PRO A 111 -8.45 28.70 -1.53
C PRO A 111 -9.23 30.02 -1.64
N SER A 112 -10.57 30.01 -1.60
CA SER A 112 -11.39 31.21 -1.85
C SER A 112 -12.28 31.57 -0.68
N LEU A 113 -12.32 32.85 -0.33
CA LEU A 113 -13.20 33.42 0.68
C LEU A 113 -13.84 34.71 0.15
N LYS A 114 -15.16 34.78 0.18
CA LYS A 114 -15.92 35.99 -0.15
C LYS A 114 -16.42 36.64 1.14
N VAL A 115 -16.11 37.93 1.29
CA VAL A 115 -16.57 38.78 2.39
C VAL A 115 -17.52 39.80 1.81
N THR A 116 -18.73 39.89 2.33
CA THR A 116 -19.74 40.87 1.91
C THR A 116 -20.18 41.69 3.10
N PHE A 117 -20.07 43.02 3.00
CA PHE A 117 -20.66 43.96 3.96
C PHE A 117 -21.87 44.63 3.31
N HIS A 118 -22.95 44.72 4.07
CA HIS A 118 -24.19 45.37 3.69
C HIS A 118 -24.68 46.26 4.83
N SER A 119 -25.13 47.48 4.50
CA SER A 119 -25.92 48.33 5.39
C SER A 119 -27.25 48.71 4.74
N ASP A 120 -28.30 48.72 5.55
CA ASP A 120 -29.66 49.03 5.14
C ASP A 120 -29.91 50.54 5.01
N TYR A 121 -31.17 51.01 5.05
CA TYR A 121 -31.50 52.42 4.86
C TYR A 121 -31.35 53.30 6.11
N SER A 122 -31.09 52.73 7.30
CA SER A 122 -31.12 53.49 8.54
C SER A 122 -30.25 52.91 9.65
N ASN A 123 -29.36 53.74 10.20
CA ASN A 123 -28.68 53.45 11.45
C ASN A 123 -29.19 54.32 12.61
N GLU A 124 -29.85 53.72 13.61
CA GLU A 124 -30.35 54.46 14.79
C GLU A 124 -29.22 54.95 15.73
N LYS A 125 -28.05 54.30 15.68
CA LYS A 125 -26.87 54.62 16.50
C LYS A 125 -25.63 54.82 15.61
N PRO A 126 -24.59 55.51 16.10
CA PRO A 126 -23.37 55.74 15.32
C PRO A 126 -22.43 54.52 15.36
N PHE A 127 -22.81 53.42 14.68
CA PHE A 127 -22.03 52.20 14.61
C PHE A 127 -20.74 52.40 13.79
N THR A 128 -19.61 51.94 14.32
CA THR A 128 -18.26 52.19 13.77
C THR A 128 -17.81 51.15 12.74
N GLY A 129 -18.56 50.06 12.58
CA GLY A 129 -18.34 49.05 11.56
C GLY A 129 -17.29 48.02 11.99
N PHE A 130 -16.37 47.64 11.11
CA PHE A 130 -15.42 46.57 11.40
C PHE A 130 -14.02 46.81 10.84
N GLU A 131 -13.05 46.15 11.46
CA GLU A 131 -11.70 45.95 10.95
C GLU A 131 -11.36 44.45 11.04
N ALA A 132 -10.90 43.89 9.92
CA ALA A 132 -10.55 42.48 9.80
C ALA A 132 -9.21 42.30 9.11
N PHE A 133 -8.49 41.25 9.49
CA PHE A 133 -7.23 40.85 8.89
C PHE A 133 -7.35 39.43 8.37
N TYR A 134 -6.72 39.18 7.23
CA TYR A 134 -6.66 37.85 6.64
C TYR A 134 -5.23 37.50 6.22
N ALA A 135 -4.93 36.20 6.24
CA ALA A 135 -3.71 35.65 5.71
C ALA A 135 -3.96 34.25 5.15
N ALA A 136 -3.24 33.90 4.07
CA ALA A 136 -3.17 32.54 3.58
C ALA A 136 -2.30 31.71 4.51
N GLU A 137 -2.78 30.51 4.82
CA GLU A 137 -2.05 29.48 5.55
C GLU A 137 -2.08 28.16 4.78
N ASP A 138 -1.00 27.43 4.90
CA ASP A 138 -0.85 26.11 4.31
C ASP A 138 -1.89 25.14 4.89
N VAL A 139 -2.50 24.32 4.03
CA VAL A 139 -3.40 23.27 4.47
C VAL A 139 -2.55 22.04 4.78
N ASP A 140 -2.53 21.59 6.02
CA ASP A 140 -1.87 20.32 6.37
C ASP A 140 -2.78 19.15 5.98
N GLU A 141 -2.68 18.64 4.74
CA GLU A 141 -3.53 17.55 4.26
C GLU A 141 -3.28 16.23 5.01
N CYS A 142 -2.15 16.10 5.71
CA CYS A 142 -1.85 14.93 6.52
C CYS A 142 -2.58 14.94 7.87
N ARG A 143 -3.06 16.10 8.33
CA ARG A 143 -3.80 16.25 9.59
C ARG A 143 -5.28 16.59 9.40
N VAL A 144 -5.62 17.28 8.32
CA VAL A 144 -7.00 17.67 8.05
C VAL A 144 -7.71 16.49 7.39
N SER A 145 -8.51 15.78 8.19
CA SER A 145 -9.37 14.69 7.71
C SER A 145 -10.45 15.23 6.77
N LEU A 146 -10.17 15.28 5.47
CA LEU A 146 -11.19 15.46 4.44
C LEU A 146 -12.02 14.17 4.33
N GLY A 147 -12.96 13.98 5.26
CA GLY A 147 -13.92 12.86 5.21
C GLY A 147 -13.26 11.47 5.23
N ASP A 148 -12.92 11.00 6.43
CA ASP A 148 -12.59 9.61 6.80
C ASP A 148 -11.52 8.82 6.00
N SER A 149 -10.84 9.43 5.03
CA SER A 149 -9.73 8.77 4.33
C SER A 149 -8.44 9.58 4.44
N VAL A 150 -7.41 8.96 5.01
CA VAL A 150 -6.04 9.47 4.98
C VAL A 150 -5.61 9.47 3.51
N PRO A 151 -5.04 10.58 2.98
CA PRO A 151 -4.76 10.70 1.56
C PRO A 151 -3.60 9.80 1.08
N CYS A 152 -2.85 9.20 2.00
CA CYS A 152 -1.71 8.34 1.69
C CYS A 152 -1.88 6.98 2.36
N ASP A 153 -1.48 5.93 1.65
CA ASP A 153 -1.60 4.53 2.10
C ASP A 153 -0.62 4.20 3.25
N HIS A 154 0.59 4.77 3.24
CA HIS A 154 1.58 4.57 4.31
C HIS A 154 1.99 5.89 4.98
N TYR A 155 2.84 6.69 4.32
CA TYR A 155 3.36 7.92 4.90
C TYR A 155 2.89 9.14 4.10
N CYS A 156 2.38 10.14 4.81
CA CYS A 156 1.99 11.43 4.27
C CYS A 156 3.03 12.49 4.67
N HIS A 157 3.45 13.32 3.72
CA HIS A 157 4.42 14.39 3.93
C HIS A 157 3.81 15.71 3.47
N ASN A 158 3.53 16.60 4.42
CA ASN A 158 3.04 17.95 4.16
C ASN A 158 4.20 18.88 3.77
N TYR A 159 3.96 19.80 2.85
CA TYR A 159 4.84 20.92 2.51
C TYR A 159 4.02 22.14 2.11
N LEU A 160 4.67 23.31 2.06
CA LEU A 160 3.98 24.55 1.69
C LEU A 160 3.33 24.47 0.30
N GLY A 161 2.00 24.44 0.26
CA GLY A 161 1.18 24.37 -0.95
C GLY A 161 0.81 22.96 -1.41
N GLY A 162 1.07 21.92 -0.61
CA GLY A 162 0.55 20.58 -0.88
C GLY A 162 1.24 19.47 -0.10
N TYR A 163 1.03 18.23 -0.55
CA TYR A 163 1.60 17.06 0.10
C TYR A 163 2.08 16.02 -0.92
N TYR A 164 2.84 15.04 -0.45
CA TYR A 164 3.14 13.84 -1.21
C TYR A 164 3.15 12.61 -0.31
N CYS A 165 2.92 11.45 -0.92
CA CYS A 165 2.94 10.17 -0.23
C CYS A 165 4.27 9.44 -0.44
N SER A 166 4.68 8.62 0.53
CA SER A 166 5.77 7.67 0.37
C SER A 166 5.44 6.34 1.02
N CYS A 167 6.21 5.30 0.65
CA CYS A 167 5.97 3.93 1.08
C CYS A 167 7.07 3.42 2.02
N ARG A 168 6.72 2.44 2.87
CA ARG A 168 7.68 1.68 3.66
C ARG A 168 8.59 0.81 2.78
N ALA A 169 9.69 0.33 3.36
CA ALA A 169 10.60 -0.59 2.66
C ALA A 169 9.85 -1.85 2.20
N GLY A 170 10.21 -2.36 1.02
CA GLY A 170 9.50 -3.50 0.38
C GLY A 170 8.28 -3.08 -0.46
N TYR A 171 8.04 -1.79 -0.62
CA TYR A 171 6.94 -1.22 -1.40
C TYR A 171 7.42 -0.14 -2.36
N VAL A 172 6.63 0.14 -3.38
CA VAL A 172 6.81 1.24 -4.32
C VAL A 172 5.54 2.07 -4.42
N LEU A 173 5.70 3.38 -4.54
CA LEU A 173 4.57 4.28 -4.73
C LEU A 173 3.95 4.02 -6.11
N HIS A 174 2.66 3.71 -6.13
CA HIS A 174 1.90 3.47 -7.35
C HIS A 174 1.79 4.74 -8.20
N GLN A 175 1.41 4.60 -9.47
CA GLN A 175 1.28 5.71 -10.42
C GLN A 175 0.25 6.77 -10.00
N ASN A 176 -0.74 6.36 -9.19
CA ASN A 176 -1.71 7.29 -8.61
C ASN A 176 -1.10 8.21 -7.55
N LYS A 177 0.16 8.00 -7.13
CA LYS A 177 0.89 8.78 -6.12
C LYS A 177 0.33 8.70 -4.68
N HIS A 178 -0.60 7.79 -4.41
CA HIS A 178 -1.23 7.62 -3.10
C HIS A 178 -1.04 6.22 -2.52
N THR A 179 -1.22 5.20 -3.36
CA THR A 179 -1.21 3.78 -2.96
C THR A 179 0.20 3.19 -2.99
N CYS A 180 0.49 2.25 -2.10
CA CYS A 180 1.76 1.57 -2.03
C CYS A 180 1.65 0.11 -2.50
N SER A 181 2.21 -0.17 -3.68
CA SER A 181 2.27 -1.52 -4.26
C SER A 181 3.44 -2.32 -3.68
N ALA A 182 3.23 -3.59 -3.33
CA ALA A 182 4.29 -4.44 -2.81
C ALA A 182 5.31 -4.84 -3.88
N LEU A 183 6.59 -4.87 -3.49
CA LEU A 183 7.68 -5.46 -4.27
C LEU A 183 7.74 -6.98 -4.00
N CYS A 184 6.74 -7.70 -4.51
CA CYS A 184 6.50 -9.13 -4.23
C CYS A 184 6.76 -10.05 -5.45
N SER A 185 7.40 -9.55 -6.50
CA SER A 185 7.69 -10.31 -7.71
C SER A 185 9.14 -10.77 -7.80
N GLY A 186 9.37 -11.95 -8.40
CA GLY A 186 10.70 -12.48 -8.68
C GLY A 186 11.25 -13.46 -7.63
N GLN A 187 10.44 -13.85 -6.65
CA GLN A 187 10.84 -14.88 -5.69
C GLN A 187 10.90 -16.25 -6.37
N VAL A 188 12.05 -16.92 -6.27
CA VAL A 188 12.29 -18.26 -6.84
C VAL A 188 12.58 -19.26 -5.72
N PHE A 189 11.74 -20.28 -5.62
CA PHE A 189 11.84 -21.37 -4.65
C PHE A 189 12.39 -22.63 -5.32
N THR A 190 13.47 -23.17 -4.77
CA THR A 190 14.16 -24.37 -5.31
C THR A 190 14.18 -25.55 -4.32
N GLY A 191 13.67 -25.36 -3.11
CA GLY A 191 13.56 -26.41 -2.09
C GLY A 191 12.47 -27.43 -2.42
N ARG A 192 12.56 -28.65 -1.89
CA ARG A 192 11.55 -29.71 -2.10
C ARG A 192 10.24 -29.47 -1.34
N SER A 193 10.23 -28.55 -0.40
CA SER A 193 9.06 -28.05 0.29
C SER A 193 9.29 -26.61 0.76
N GLY A 194 8.21 -25.90 1.08
CA GLY A 194 8.28 -24.56 1.64
C GLY A 194 6.91 -23.88 1.69
N TYR A 195 6.90 -22.62 2.12
CA TYR A 195 5.69 -21.83 2.27
C TYR A 195 5.74 -20.58 1.40
N LEU A 196 4.60 -20.21 0.83
CA LEU A 196 4.34 -18.95 0.15
C LEU A 196 3.10 -18.31 0.75
N SER A 197 3.02 -16.99 0.73
CA SER A 197 1.82 -16.27 1.17
C SER A 197 1.68 -14.96 0.40
N SER A 198 0.47 -14.38 0.45
CA SER A 198 0.29 -12.98 0.12
C SER A 198 1.19 -12.10 1.00
N PRO A 199 1.58 -10.89 0.53
CA PRO A 199 2.33 -9.96 1.37
C PRO A 199 1.59 -9.64 2.67
N GLU A 200 2.33 -9.49 3.76
CA GLU A 200 1.81 -9.18 5.11
C GLU A 200 0.90 -10.22 5.78
N TYR A 201 0.60 -11.34 5.11
CA TYR A 201 -0.26 -12.40 5.65
C TYR A 201 0.12 -12.77 7.10
N PRO A 202 -0.83 -12.83 8.06
CA PRO A 202 -2.29 -12.82 7.86
C PRO A 202 -2.94 -11.42 7.96
N GLN A 203 -2.17 -10.34 7.87
CA GLN A 203 -2.71 -8.97 7.77
C GLN A 203 -3.24 -8.69 6.36
N PRO A 204 -4.05 -7.63 6.18
CA PRO A 204 -4.55 -7.24 4.87
C PRO A 204 -3.45 -7.12 3.82
N TYR A 205 -3.63 -7.76 2.67
CA TYR A 205 -2.68 -7.63 1.58
C TYR A 205 -2.75 -6.23 0.95
N PRO A 206 -1.66 -5.76 0.35
CA PRO A 206 -1.61 -4.44 -0.25
C PRO A 206 -2.38 -4.35 -1.57
N LYS A 207 -2.95 -3.17 -1.78
CA LYS A 207 -3.67 -2.77 -2.97
C LYS A 207 -2.73 -2.60 -4.17
N LEU A 208 -3.29 -2.61 -5.38
CA LEU A 208 -2.62 -2.34 -6.65
C LEU A 208 -1.28 -3.07 -6.79
N SER A 209 -1.22 -4.32 -6.33
CA SER A 209 -0.01 -5.12 -6.27
C SER A 209 -0.07 -6.26 -7.28
N SER A 210 1.06 -6.54 -7.92
CA SER A 210 1.22 -7.66 -8.86
C SER A 210 2.40 -8.51 -8.42
N CYS A 211 2.08 -9.63 -7.77
CA CYS A 211 3.05 -10.55 -7.20
C CYS A 211 3.24 -11.76 -8.11
N THR A 212 4.49 -12.17 -8.29
CA THR A 212 4.86 -13.37 -9.06
C THR A 212 5.85 -14.21 -8.27
N TYR A 213 5.44 -15.44 -7.98
CA TYR A 213 6.23 -16.45 -7.28
C TYR A 213 6.53 -17.62 -8.21
N SER A 214 7.77 -18.12 -8.21
CA SER A 214 8.19 -19.24 -9.06
C SER A 214 8.74 -20.38 -8.22
N ILE A 215 8.19 -21.58 -8.36
CA ILE A 215 8.75 -22.82 -7.81
C ILE A 215 9.45 -23.55 -8.96
N ARG A 216 10.74 -23.81 -8.81
CA ARG A 216 11.61 -24.40 -9.84
C ARG A 216 12.40 -25.57 -9.24
N LEU A 217 11.93 -26.78 -9.47
CA LEU A 217 12.59 -28.02 -9.03
C LEU A 217 13.35 -28.69 -10.18
N GLU A 218 14.13 -29.71 -9.85
CA GLU A 218 14.75 -30.58 -10.85
C GLU A 218 13.69 -31.37 -11.62
N ASP A 219 14.01 -31.68 -12.87
CA ASP A 219 13.16 -32.50 -13.74
C ASP A 219 12.97 -33.91 -13.17
N GLY A 220 11.73 -34.40 -13.18
CA GLY A 220 11.33 -35.66 -12.53
C GLY A 220 10.56 -35.48 -11.22
N PHE A 221 10.60 -34.29 -10.60
CA PHE A 221 9.69 -33.93 -9.52
C PHE A 221 8.35 -33.40 -10.05
N SER A 222 7.31 -33.53 -9.23
CA SER A 222 6.00 -32.90 -9.38
C SER A 222 5.68 -32.11 -8.11
N VAL A 223 5.30 -30.84 -8.26
CA VAL A 223 4.92 -29.97 -7.15
C VAL A 223 3.48 -30.24 -6.75
N ILE A 224 3.23 -30.26 -5.44
CA ILE A 224 1.91 -30.34 -4.87
C ILE A 224 1.68 -29.11 -4.00
N LEU A 225 0.53 -28.46 -4.18
CA LEU A 225 0.15 -27.23 -3.49
C LEU A 225 -1.00 -27.51 -2.53
N ASP A 226 -0.80 -27.17 -1.26
CA ASP A 226 -1.81 -27.22 -0.22
C ASP A 226 -2.08 -25.80 0.28
N PHE A 227 -3.32 -25.33 0.10
CA PHE A 227 -3.78 -24.12 0.77
C PHE A 227 -3.96 -24.43 2.26
N VAL A 228 -3.36 -23.61 3.12
CA VAL A 228 -3.31 -23.85 4.56
C VAL A 228 -3.78 -22.61 5.31
N GLU A 229 -4.22 -22.80 6.55
CA GLU A 229 -4.72 -21.73 7.43
C GLU A 229 -5.95 -21.02 6.85
N SER A 230 -5.96 -19.69 6.73
CA SER A 230 -7.10 -18.93 6.21
C SER A 230 -6.91 -18.57 4.73
N PHE A 231 -8.03 -18.51 4.01
CA PHE A 231 -8.11 -17.99 2.65
C PHE A 231 -9.20 -16.93 2.61
N ASP A 232 -8.84 -15.71 2.23
CA ASP A 232 -9.74 -14.56 2.17
C ASP A 232 -9.20 -13.61 1.10
N VAL A 233 -9.79 -13.69 -0.09
CA VAL A 233 -9.44 -12.87 -1.24
C VAL A 233 -10.72 -12.24 -1.77
N GLU A 234 -10.67 -10.97 -2.15
CA GLU A 234 -11.85 -10.22 -2.59
C GLU A 234 -12.59 -10.92 -3.72
N THR A 235 -13.92 -10.95 -3.64
CA THR A 235 -14.77 -11.66 -4.60
C THR A 235 -16.07 -10.90 -4.86
N HIS A 236 -16.75 -11.24 -5.94
CA HIS A 236 -18.05 -10.68 -6.30
C HIS A 236 -19.10 -11.80 -6.41
N PRO A 237 -20.36 -11.56 -6.00
CA PRO A 237 -21.40 -12.58 -6.09
C PRO A 237 -21.71 -13.06 -7.52
N GLU A 238 -21.58 -12.17 -8.51
CA GLU A 238 -22.05 -12.42 -9.88
C GLU A 238 -20.93 -12.72 -10.88
N ALA A 239 -19.67 -12.44 -10.52
CA ALA A 239 -18.53 -12.59 -11.41
C ALA A 239 -17.39 -13.31 -10.67
N GLN A 240 -16.72 -14.24 -11.34
CA GLN A 240 -15.62 -14.98 -10.74
C GLN A 240 -14.37 -14.11 -10.66
N CYS A 241 -14.00 -13.72 -9.44
CA CYS A 241 -12.77 -13.01 -9.11
C CYS A 241 -12.47 -11.76 -9.98
N PRO A 242 -13.41 -10.80 -10.08
CA PRO A 242 -13.23 -9.63 -10.94
C PRO A 242 -12.28 -8.58 -10.35
N TYR A 243 -12.10 -8.59 -9.03
CA TYR A 243 -11.30 -7.63 -8.27
C TYR A 243 -9.89 -8.19 -8.09
N ASP A 244 -9.76 -9.12 -7.15
CA ASP A 244 -8.50 -9.77 -6.81
C ASP A 244 -8.47 -11.19 -7.32
N SER A 245 -7.32 -11.62 -7.83
CA SER A 245 -7.20 -12.96 -8.43
C SER A 245 -5.87 -13.63 -8.12
N LEU A 246 -5.95 -14.86 -7.63
CA LEU A 246 -4.83 -15.78 -7.49
C LEU A 246 -4.89 -16.83 -8.61
N LYS A 247 -3.88 -16.86 -9.48
CA LYS A 247 -3.77 -17.81 -10.59
C LYS A 247 -2.48 -18.62 -10.46
N ILE A 248 -2.55 -19.87 -10.89
CA ILE A 248 -1.42 -20.80 -10.86
C ILE A 248 -1.23 -21.34 -12.26
N GLN A 249 -0.02 -21.21 -12.80
CA GLN A 249 0.33 -21.61 -14.15
C GLN A 249 1.49 -22.59 -14.11
N THR A 250 1.36 -23.67 -14.89
CA THR A 250 2.40 -24.68 -15.10
C THR A 250 2.67 -24.83 -16.59
N ASP A 251 3.63 -25.67 -16.95
CA ASP A 251 3.85 -26.07 -18.34
C ASP A 251 2.76 -27.01 -18.90
N LYS A 252 1.85 -27.49 -18.05
CA LYS A 252 0.80 -28.46 -18.40
C LYS A 252 -0.62 -27.88 -18.36
N GLY A 253 -0.81 -26.75 -17.69
CA GLY A 253 -2.14 -26.13 -17.57
C GLY A 253 -2.17 -24.96 -16.59
N GLU A 254 -3.37 -24.46 -16.38
CA GLU A 254 -3.65 -23.33 -15.50
C GLU A 254 -4.73 -23.73 -14.47
N TYR A 255 -4.61 -23.17 -13.27
CA TYR A 255 -5.54 -23.37 -12.17
C TYR A 255 -5.97 -22.00 -11.61
N GLY A 256 -7.25 -21.90 -11.24
CA GLY A 256 -7.88 -20.66 -10.81
C GLY A 256 -8.61 -19.92 -11.96
N PRO A 257 -8.93 -18.63 -11.79
CA PRO A 257 -8.60 -17.78 -10.65
C PRO A 257 -9.31 -18.21 -9.36
N TYR A 258 -8.61 -18.08 -8.23
CA TYR A 258 -9.13 -18.32 -6.90
C TYR A 258 -9.36 -17.00 -6.16
N CYS A 259 -10.54 -16.89 -5.55
CA CYS A 259 -10.95 -15.80 -4.68
C CYS A 259 -12.06 -16.27 -3.73
N GLY A 260 -12.49 -15.43 -2.79
CA GLY A 260 -13.49 -15.73 -1.77
C GLY A 260 -12.87 -16.18 -0.45
N LYS A 261 -13.69 -16.84 0.39
CA LYS A 261 -13.34 -17.21 1.77
C LYS A 261 -13.14 -18.72 2.01
N THR A 262 -13.34 -19.51 0.97
CA THR A 262 -13.25 -20.98 1.05
C THR A 262 -11.87 -21.40 0.57
N LEU A 263 -11.18 -22.22 1.38
CA LEU A 263 -9.90 -22.81 0.99
C LEU A 263 -10.04 -23.59 -0.33
N PRO A 264 -9.23 -23.28 -1.35
CA PRO A 264 -9.17 -24.08 -2.56
C PRO A 264 -8.70 -25.52 -2.27
N PRO A 265 -9.09 -26.51 -3.10
CA PRO A 265 -8.65 -27.89 -2.94
C PRO A 265 -7.14 -28.04 -3.19
N ARG A 266 -6.56 -29.13 -2.67
CA ARG A 266 -5.18 -29.56 -2.97
C ARG A 266 -4.96 -29.70 -4.48
N ILE A 267 -3.83 -29.20 -4.98
CA ILE A 267 -3.49 -29.23 -6.40
C ILE A 267 -2.23 -30.05 -6.63
N GLU A 268 -2.35 -31.15 -7.37
CA GLU A 268 -1.23 -31.93 -7.87
C GLU A 268 -0.92 -31.48 -9.30
N THR A 269 0.22 -30.82 -9.49
CA THR A 269 0.50 -30.07 -10.73
C THR A 269 1.07 -30.90 -11.86
N ASP A 270 1.54 -32.10 -11.54
CA ASP A 270 2.39 -32.93 -12.41
C ASP A 270 3.60 -32.20 -13.03
N SER A 271 4.02 -31.07 -12.45
CA SER A 271 5.08 -30.23 -12.99
C SER A 271 6.14 -29.92 -11.95
N HIS A 272 7.40 -29.82 -12.39
CA HIS A 272 8.52 -29.32 -11.59
C HIS A 272 8.63 -27.79 -11.64
N LYS A 273 7.78 -27.11 -12.42
CA LYS A 273 7.80 -25.68 -12.70
C LYS A 273 6.42 -25.08 -12.50
N VAL A 274 6.26 -24.31 -11.42
CA VAL A 274 4.99 -23.65 -11.08
C VAL A 274 5.23 -22.15 -10.97
N THR A 275 4.36 -21.36 -11.59
CA THR A 275 4.32 -19.90 -11.45
C THR A 275 3.00 -19.51 -10.81
N ILE A 276 3.03 -18.76 -9.72
CA ILE A 276 1.85 -18.29 -9.00
C ILE A 276 1.81 -16.78 -9.16
N THR A 277 0.69 -16.25 -9.66
CA THR A 277 0.47 -14.82 -9.84
C THR A 277 -0.70 -14.35 -9.00
N PHE A 278 -0.49 -13.30 -8.21
CA PHE A 278 -1.53 -12.68 -7.39
C PHE A 278 -1.63 -11.20 -7.75
N ALA A 279 -2.80 -10.78 -8.20
CA ALA A 279 -3.09 -9.40 -8.59
C ALA A 279 -4.21 -8.83 -7.72
N THR A 280 -4.01 -7.61 -7.23
CA THR A 280 -4.95 -6.91 -6.34
C THR A 280 -5.40 -5.56 -6.90
N ASP A 281 -6.62 -5.15 -6.58
CA ASP A 281 -7.23 -3.90 -7.03
C ASP A 281 -6.97 -2.71 -6.07
N GLU A 282 -7.70 -1.61 -6.24
CA GLU A 282 -7.48 -0.37 -5.47
C GLU A 282 -8.10 -0.36 -4.06
N SER A 283 -8.84 -1.40 -3.68
CA SER A 283 -9.63 -1.42 -2.46
C SER A 283 -9.50 -2.75 -1.68
N GLY A 284 -10.41 -3.01 -0.75
CA GLY A 284 -10.37 -4.21 0.09
C GLY A 284 -9.43 -4.14 1.31
N ASN A 285 -9.75 -4.97 2.30
CA ASN A 285 -8.96 -5.20 3.53
C ASN A 285 -8.86 -6.71 3.84
N HIS A 286 -8.85 -7.54 2.78
CA HIS A 286 -8.87 -9.00 2.89
C HIS A 286 -7.50 -9.54 3.30
N THR A 287 -7.51 -10.62 4.08
CA THR A 287 -6.30 -11.14 4.77
C THR A 287 -5.39 -12.01 3.88
N GLY A 288 -5.87 -12.46 2.73
CA GLY A 288 -5.09 -13.13 1.69
C GLY A 288 -5.03 -14.64 1.84
N TRP A 289 -3.86 -15.22 1.57
CA TRP A 289 -3.69 -16.66 1.41
C TRP A 289 -2.31 -17.14 1.83
N LYS A 290 -2.22 -18.42 2.19
CA LYS A 290 -0.96 -19.13 2.45
C LYS A 290 -0.99 -20.52 1.81
N ILE A 291 0.11 -20.87 1.15
CA ILE A 291 0.29 -22.15 0.46
C ILE A 291 1.52 -22.84 1.05
N HIS A 292 1.35 -24.09 1.47
CA HIS A 292 2.45 -25.01 1.70
C HIS A 292 2.64 -25.84 0.43
N TYR A 293 3.83 -25.78 -0.17
CA TYR A 293 4.15 -26.64 -1.29
C TYR A 293 5.06 -27.78 -0.85
N THR A 294 4.84 -28.94 -1.44
CA THR A 294 5.70 -30.12 -1.31
C THR A 294 6.01 -30.67 -2.70
N SER A 295 6.91 -31.64 -2.77
CA SER A 295 7.27 -32.30 -4.02
C SER A 295 7.17 -33.81 -3.89
N THR A 296 6.70 -34.44 -4.95
CA THR A 296 6.68 -35.89 -5.11
C THR A 296 7.41 -36.26 -6.40
N ALA A 297 7.71 -37.54 -6.58
CA ALA A 297 8.18 -38.08 -7.84
C ALA A 297 7.71 -39.54 -7.96
N ARG A 298 8.06 -40.20 -9.07
CA ARG A 298 7.81 -41.63 -9.22
C ARG A 298 8.51 -42.38 -8.07
N PRO A 299 7.78 -43.20 -7.28
CA PRO A 299 8.38 -43.93 -6.17
C PRO A 299 9.32 -45.03 -6.65
N CYS A 300 10.37 -45.26 -5.87
CA CYS A 300 11.14 -46.49 -5.93
C CYS A 300 10.47 -47.61 -5.10
N PRO A 301 10.72 -48.89 -5.42
CA PRO A 301 10.26 -50.01 -4.61
C PRO A 301 10.75 -49.90 -3.16
N ASP A 302 9.89 -50.25 -2.21
CA ASP A 302 10.27 -50.22 -0.79
C ASP A 302 11.43 -51.20 -0.53
N PRO A 303 12.55 -50.73 0.04
CA PRO A 303 13.71 -51.57 0.25
C PRO A 303 13.47 -52.52 1.43
N THR A 304 13.66 -53.82 1.21
CA THR A 304 13.60 -54.85 2.25
C THR A 304 14.99 -55.07 2.85
N ALA A 305 15.11 -55.00 4.17
CA ALA A 305 16.39 -55.21 4.84
C ALA A 305 16.89 -56.65 4.61
N PRO A 306 18.17 -56.86 4.25
CA PRO A 306 18.71 -58.20 4.10
C PRO A 306 18.72 -58.94 5.46
N PRO A 307 18.72 -60.29 5.47
CA PRO A 307 18.89 -61.05 6.70
C PRO A 307 20.13 -60.59 7.46
N ASN A 308 20.01 -60.42 8.78
CA ASN A 308 21.07 -59.88 9.64
C ASN A 308 21.55 -58.47 9.27
N GLY A 309 20.76 -57.70 8.53
CA GLY A 309 20.98 -56.28 8.27
C GLY A 309 19.82 -55.39 8.74
N SER A 310 20.02 -54.09 8.62
CA SER A 310 19.03 -53.03 8.82
C SER A 310 19.19 -51.94 7.78
N ILE A 311 18.11 -51.19 7.53
CA ILE A 311 18.07 -50.06 6.60
C ILE A 311 17.91 -48.76 7.40
N SER A 312 18.62 -47.71 7.01
CA SER A 312 18.41 -46.37 7.55
C SER A 312 18.71 -45.27 6.51
N PRO A 313 17.92 -44.18 6.47
CA PRO A 313 16.66 -44.00 7.19
C PRO A 313 15.57 -44.92 6.65
N VAL A 314 14.58 -45.28 7.48
CA VAL A 314 13.36 -45.96 7.03
C VAL A 314 12.31 -44.90 6.72
N GLN A 315 11.83 -44.87 5.49
CA GLN A 315 10.78 -43.96 5.04
C GLN A 315 9.55 -44.76 4.58
N ALA A 316 8.36 -44.16 4.69
CA ALA A 316 7.12 -44.77 4.17
C ALA A 316 7.09 -44.86 2.65
N LYS A 317 7.86 -44.00 1.97
CA LYS A 317 8.01 -43.96 0.51
C LYS A 317 9.35 -43.31 0.17
N TYR A 318 10.07 -43.85 -0.80
CA TYR A 318 11.29 -43.24 -1.34
C TYR A 318 11.00 -42.72 -2.74
N VAL A 319 11.33 -41.46 -2.98
CA VAL A 319 11.17 -40.81 -4.28
C VAL A 319 12.52 -40.28 -4.76
N LEU A 320 12.55 -39.71 -5.97
CA LEU A 320 13.74 -39.19 -6.63
C LEU A 320 14.73 -38.51 -5.66
N LYS A 321 16.00 -38.93 -5.73
CA LYS A 321 17.14 -38.50 -4.90
C LYS A 321 17.09 -38.87 -3.41
N ASP A 322 16.03 -39.48 -2.92
CA ASP A 322 16.05 -40.11 -1.61
C ASP A 322 17.05 -41.27 -1.62
N ARG A 323 17.62 -41.55 -0.45
CA ARG A 323 18.65 -42.56 -0.29
C ARG A 323 18.45 -43.35 0.98
N PHE A 324 18.88 -44.61 0.96
CA PHE A 324 19.00 -45.42 2.16
C PHE A 324 20.35 -46.11 2.19
N SER A 325 20.80 -46.44 3.39
CA SER A 325 22.01 -47.20 3.65
C SER A 325 21.69 -48.52 4.35
N VAL A 326 22.52 -49.53 4.11
CA VAL A 326 22.40 -50.85 4.74
C VAL A 326 23.50 -51.03 5.78
N PHE A 327 23.13 -51.55 6.95
CA PHE A 327 24.03 -51.84 8.05
C PHE A 327 23.89 -53.31 8.47
N CYS A 328 25.00 -54.03 8.59
CA CYS A 328 24.98 -55.42 9.07
C CYS A 328 25.09 -55.49 10.60
N LYS A 329 24.47 -56.52 11.20
CA LYS A 329 24.64 -56.85 12.62
C LYS A 329 26.08 -57.26 12.90
N THR A 330 26.51 -57.14 14.15
CA THR A 330 27.83 -57.59 14.62
C THR A 330 28.09 -59.04 14.22
N GLY A 331 29.26 -59.31 13.64
CA GLY A 331 29.67 -60.64 13.15
C GLY A 331 29.34 -60.92 11.67
N PHE A 332 28.68 -59.99 10.99
CA PHE A 332 28.35 -60.06 9.56
C PHE A 332 29.07 -58.97 8.77
N GLU A 333 29.48 -59.30 7.55
CA GLU A 333 30.11 -58.39 6.59
C GLU A 333 29.16 -58.08 5.44
N LEU A 334 29.20 -56.83 4.97
CA LEU A 334 28.38 -56.33 3.87
C LEU A 334 29.00 -56.74 2.53
N LEU A 335 28.27 -57.49 1.72
CA LEU A 335 28.77 -58.05 0.46
C LEU A 335 27.89 -57.65 -0.72
N GLN A 336 28.51 -57.38 -1.87
CA GLN A 336 27.84 -57.36 -3.17
C GLN A 336 28.29 -58.61 -3.96
N GLY A 337 27.46 -59.64 -3.98
CA GLY A 337 27.91 -60.96 -4.44
C GLY A 337 29.05 -61.46 -3.54
N SER A 338 30.24 -61.67 -4.10
CA SER A 338 31.43 -62.12 -3.35
C SER A 338 32.39 -60.98 -2.97
N VAL A 339 32.03 -59.72 -3.21
CA VAL A 339 32.91 -58.56 -2.99
C VAL A 339 32.52 -57.83 -1.70
N PRO A 340 33.43 -57.67 -0.73
CA PRO A 340 33.15 -56.91 0.49
C PRO A 340 33.03 -55.40 0.20
N LEU A 341 31.98 -54.80 0.76
CA LEU A 341 31.69 -53.37 0.65
C LEU A 341 32.01 -52.66 1.97
N LYS A 342 32.77 -51.56 1.90
CA LYS A 342 33.00 -50.69 3.07
C LYS A 342 31.72 -49.99 3.54
N SER A 343 30.83 -49.65 2.61
CA SER A 343 29.56 -48.97 2.87
C SER A 343 28.64 -49.17 1.67
N PHE A 344 27.33 -49.17 1.93
CA PHE A 344 26.32 -49.19 0.87
C PHE A 344 25.33 -48.05 1.05
N THR A 345 25.06 -47.35 -0.03
CA THR A 345 23.97 -46.39 -0.16
C THR A 345 23.36 -46.55 -1.54
N ALA A 346 22.04 -46.71 -1.61
CA ALA A 346 21.29 -46.68 -2.86
C ALA A 346 20.50 -45.38 -2.94
N VAL A 347 20.37 -44.84 -4.15
CA VAL A 347 19.69 -43.58 -4.45
C VAL A 347 18.58 -43.82 -5.46
N CYS A 348 17.38 -43.34 -5.14
CA CYS A 348 16.22 -43.47 -6.00
C CYS A 348 16.35 -42.60 -7.26
N GLN A 349 16.20 -43.22 -8.43
CA GLN A 349 16.36 -42.61 -9.74
C GLN A 349 15.04 -42.09 -10.31
N LYS A 350 15.13 -41.27 -11.36
CA LYS A 350 13.96 -40.62 -12.00
C LYS A 350 12.95 -41.63 -12.55
N ASP A 351 13.42 -42.78 -12.99
CA ASP A 351 12.58 -43.85 -13.51
C ASP A 351 11.91 -44.69 -12.41
N GLY A 352 12.14 -44.39 -11.13
CA GLY A 352 11.62 -45.17 -10.00
C GLY A 352 12.39 -46.45 -9.76
N SER A 353 13.64 -46.56 -10.21
CA SER A 353 14.55 -47.66 -9.87
C SER A 353 15.61 -47.22 -8.85
N TRP A 354 16.20 -48.19 -8.15
CA TRP A 354 17.40 -47.96 -7.33
C TRP A 354 18.63 -48.01 -8.23
N ASP A 355 19.58 -47.09 -8.03
CA ASP A 355 20.84 -47.04 -8.79
C ASP A 355 21.75 -48.26 -8.58
N ARG A 356 21.50 -49.02 -7.51
CA ARG A 356 22.27 -50.20 -7.12
C ARG A 356 21.34 -51.31 -6.61
N PRO A 357 21.65 -52.58 -6.90
CA PRO A 357 20.93 -53.71 -6.33
C PRO A 357 21.22 -53.83 -4.82
N MET A 358 20.30 -54.47 -4.08
CA MET A 358 20.44 -54.72 -2.65
C MET A 358 21.67 -55.60 -2.34
N PRO A 359 22.51 -55.26 -1.34
CA PRO A 359 23.61 -56.10 -0.87
C PRO A 359 23.14 -57.14 0.16
N GLU A 360 24.02 -58.06 0.52
CA GLU A 360 23.77 -59.10 1.52
C GLU A 360 24.65 -58.92 2.76
N CYS A 361 24.18 -59.40 3.91
CA CYS A 361 24.97 -59.48 5.14
C CYS A 361 25.29 -60.95 5.43
N SER A 362 26.56 -61.33 5.26
CA SER A 362 27.03 -62.72 5.42
C SER A 362 27.96 -62.85 6.62
N SER A 363 27.90 -63.98 7.32
CA SER A 363 28.75 -64.20 8.51
C SER A 363 30.22 -64.18 8.10
N MET A 364 31.06 -63.53 8.91
CA MET A 364 32.51 -63.67 8.76
C MET A 364 32.89 -65.12 9.08
N VAL A 365 33.08 -65.95 8.05
CA VAL A 365 33.64 -67.29 8.25
C VAL A 365 35.13 -67.10 8.54
N ILE A 366 35.51 -67.20 9.80
CA ILE A 366 36.92 -67.34 10.19
C ILE A 366 37.32 -68.76 9.79
N CYS A 367 37.87 -68.92 8.59
CA CYS A 367 38.56 -70.15 8.23
C CYS A 367 39.84 -70.22 9.08
N TYR A 368 39.87 -71.16 10.02
CA TYR A 368 41.06 -71.52 10.80
C TYR A 368 41.98 -72.45 10.03
#